data_AF-A0A7G5Z6P5-F1
#
_entry.id   AF-A0A7G5Z6P5-F1
#
_cell.length_a   1.000
_cell.length_b   1.000
_cell.length_c   1.000
_cell.angle_alpha   90.00
_cell.angle_beta   90.00
_cell.angle_gamma   90.00
#
_symmetry.space_group_name_H-M   'P 1'
#
loop_
_entity.id
_entity.type
_entity.pdbx_description
1 polymer ?
#
loop_
_entity_poly.entity_id
_entity_poly.type
_entity_poly.pdbx_seq_one_letter_code
_entity_poly.pdbx_strand_id
1 'polypeptide(L)'
;MPKPLAYALLVAAAFSPGFASAQVRDAAIVTSGSEPAVKIGKTIVSRPFGAELIDRLSIIGTYPAAGERFYLVRGDGGSDCPARYVVIVSRGDGNPHPTEPFGTCSADARATIVGGRLQVTMTGAAGAPAARFAYADGAMHLLAGRRGGRSIAAARAVPVDTPVCRSAAGVGADEQAATIADFQQSYPEQYRKISSLNRADISPADLQSLVVGLACLATWPGAQEIVPTLATPLFASKRHGAAAFNTLDTVSLDGLSGVNMRAATRLFGAEMSYRVARRGPL
;
A
#
# COMPACT_ATOMS: atom_id res chain seq x y z
N MET A 1 -28.62 9.79 -85.93
CA MET A 1 -27.43 9.25 -85.24
C MET A 1 -26.99 10.21 -84.13
N PRO A 2 -27.45 10.02 -82.88
CA PRO A 2 -26.94 10.75 -81.72
C PRO A 2 -26.00 9.88 -80.87
N LYS A 3 -24.88 10.46 -80.42
CA LYS A 3 -23.83 9.82 -79.60
C LYS A 3 -24.29 9.71 -78.13
N PRO A 4 -23.97 8.62 -77.41
CA PRO A 4 -24.14 8.58 -75.96
C PRO A 4 -22.98 9.29 -75.25
N LEU A 5 -23.31 10.26 -74.39
CA LEU A 5 -22.40 10.88 -73.43
C LEU A 5 -22.23 9.94 -72.24
N ALA A 6 -21.05 9.33 -72.13
CA ALA A 6 -20.63 8.58 -70.95
C ALA A 6 -20.22 9.56 -69.84
N TYR A 7 -20.98 9.60 -68.76
CA TYR A 7 -20.60 10.27 -67.52
C TYR A 7 -19.56 9.40 -66.79
N ALA A 8 -18.30 9.83 -66.80
CA ALA A 8 -17.27 9.28 -65.93
C ALA A 8 -17.40 9.91 -64.54
N LEU A 9 -17.89 9.12 -63.57
CA LEU A 9 -17.92 9.49 -62.16
C LEU A 9 -16.53 9.23 -61.55
N LEU A 10 -15.77 10.29 -61.34
CA LEU A 10 -14.50 10.26 -60.61
C LEU A 10 -14.81 10.24 -59.11
N VAL A 11 -14.73 9.05 -58.50
CA VAL A 11 -14.77 8.88 -57.04
C VAL A 11 -13.38 9.19 -56.50
N ALA A 12 -13.19 10.39 -55.97
CA ALA A 12 -12.01 10.74 -55.19
C ALA A 12 -12.08 10.01 -53.85
N ALA A 13 -11.41 8.86 -53.75
CA ALA A 13 -11.15 8.21 -52.48
C ALA A 13 -10.20 9.10 -51.65
N ALA A 14 -10.77 9.85 -50.71
CA ALA A 14 -10.03 10.57 -49.70
C ALA A 14 -9.29 9.53 -48.83
N PHE A 15 -8.03 9.30 -49.13
CA PHE A 15 -7.08 8.68 -48.20
C PHE A 15 -6.91 9.65 -47.04
N SER A 16 -7.68 9.44 -45.97
CA SER A 16 -7.37 10.00 -44.67
C SER A 16 -6.12 9.28 -44.17
N PRO A 17 -4.93 9.92 -44.08
CA PRO A 17 -3.84 9.34 -43.33
C PRO A 17 -4.34 9.22 -41.89
N GLY A 18 -4.57 7.98 -41.47
CA GLY A 18 -4.79 7.68 -40.07
C GLY A 18 -3.57 8.17 -39.32
N PHE A 19 -3.71 9.28 -38.60
CA PHE A 19 -2.77 9.67 -37.56
C PHE A 19 -2.87 8.60 -36.47
N ALA A 20 -2.21 7.46 -36.70
CA ALA A 20 -1.74 6.64 -35.61
C ALA A 20 -0.80 7.57 -34.83
N SER A 21 -1.30 8.15 -33.74
CA SER A 21 -0.44 8.80 -32.77
C SER A 21 0.57 7.75 -32.36
N ALA A 22 1.79 7.87 -32.87
CA ALA A 22 2.93 7.17 -32.33
C ALA A 22 3.09 7.69 -30.91
N GLN A 23 2.36 7.08 -29.97
CA GLN A 23 2.66 7.19 -28.55
C GLN A 23 4.07 6.66 -28.43
N VAL A 24 5.04 7.57 -28.38
CA VAL A 24 6.39 7.26 -27.94
C VAL A 24 6.20 6.70 -26.54
N ARG A 25 6.22 5.36 -26.44
CA ARG A 25 6.11 4.65 -25.17
C ARG A 25 7.42 4.90 -24.44
N ASP A 26 7.44 6.00 -23.70
CA ASP A 26 8.56 6.43 -22.85
C ASP A 26 8.78 5.47 -21.66
N ALA A 27 7.89 4.48 -21.50
CA ALA A 27 8.08 3.36 -20.60
C ALA A 27 7.78 2.01 -21.29
N ALA A 28 8.56 0.99 -20.96
CA ALA A 28 8.39 -0.37 -21.43
C ALA A 28 8.69 -1.38 -20.32
N ILE A 29 7.98 -2.51 -20.33
CA ILE A 29 8.36 -3.67 -19.53
C ILE A 29 9.56 -4.34 -20.20
N VAL A 30 10.62 -4.54 -19.44
CA VAL A 30 11.84 -5.21 -19.89
C VAL A 30 12.23 -6.27 -18.87
N THR A 31 13.20 -7.11 -19.22
CA THR A 31 13.82 -8.03 -18.27
C THR A 31 15.14 -7.42 -17.79
N SER A 32 15.40 -7.46 -16.48
CA SER A 32 16.69 -7.12 -15.88
C SER A 32 17.20 -8.35 -15.14
N GLY A 33 18.20 -9.03 -15.70
CA GLY A 33 18.59 -10.37 -15.24
C GLY A 33 17.48 -11.39 -15.50
N SER A 34 16.97 -12.02 -14.44
CA SER A 34 15.86 -12.99 -14.47
C SER A 34 14.51 -12.40 -14.04
N GLU A 35 14.45 -11.10 -13.75
CA GLU A 35 13.27 -10.46 -13.16
C GLU A 35 12.64 -9.43 -14.11
N PRO A 36 11.30 -9.27 -14.07
CA PRO A 36 10.62 -8.23 -14.82
C PRO A 36 10.93 -6.85 -14.20
N ALA A 37 11.21 -5.88 -15.05
CA ALA A 37 11.58 -4.51 -14.70
C ALA A 37 10.84 -3.49 -15.59
N VAL A 38 10.86 -2.22 -15.19
CA VAL A 38 10.27 -1.14 -15.98
C VAL A 38 11.38 -0.22 -16.47
N LYS A 39 11.56 -0.15 -17.79
CA LYS A 39 12.46 0.82 -18.42
C LYS A 39 11.69 2.12 -18.63
N ILE A 40 12.23 3.23 -18.15
CA ILE A 40 11.71 4.59 -18.34
C ILE A 40 12.83 5.44 -18.91
N GLY A 41 12.70 5.88 -20.17
CA GLY A 41 13.79 6.52 -20.90
C GLY A 41 15.07 5.66 -20.91
N LYS A 42 16.13 6.15 -20.26
CA LYS A 42 17.41 5.45 -20.10
C LYS A 42 17.53 4.64 -18.81
N THR A 43 16.62 4.83 -17.85
CA THR A 43 16.71 4.22 -16.52
C THR A 43 15.88 2.94 -16.48
N ILE A 44 16.43 1.91 -15.82
CA ILE A 44 15.71 0.66 -15.56
C ILE A 44 15.38 0.62 -14.06
N VAL A 45 14.08 0.58 -13.75
CA VAL A 45 13.57 0.37 -12.40
C VAL A 45 13.39 -1.13 -12.21
N SER A 46 14.42 -1.77 -11.64
CA SER A 46 14.38 -3.18 -11.25
C SER A 46 13.53 -3.35 -10.00
N ARG A 47 12.74 -4.43 -9.94
CA ARG A 47 11.88 -4.79 -8.80
C ARG A 47 11.02 -3.62 -8.29
N PRO A 48 10.12 -3.06 -9.11
CA PRO A 48 9.30 -1.93 -8.69
C PRO A 48 8.37 -2.26 -7.51
N PHE A 49 8.15 -3.55 -7.20
CA PHE A 49 7.39 -4.04 -6.04
C PHE A 49 8.26 -4.50 -4.85
N GLY A 50 9.57 -4.22 -4.86
CA GLY A 50 10.49 -4.60 -3.79
C GLY A 50 10.57 -6.11 -3.59
N ALA A 51 10.23 -6.58 -2.38
CA ALA A 51 10.28 -8.00 -1.99
C ALA A 51 9.07 -8.82 -2.44
N GLU A 52 8.00 -8.19 -2.94
CA GLU A 52 6.80 -8.92 -3.37
C GLU A 52 7.08 -9.75 -4.63
N LEU A 53 6.56 -10.98 -4.64
CA LEU A 53 6.64 -11.88 -5.79
C LEU A 53 5.53 -11.50 -6.78
N ILE A 54 5.94 -11.06 -7.97
CA ILE A 54 5.05 -10.65 -9.05
C ILE A 54 5.37 -11.47 -10.29
N ASP A 55 4.37 -12.19 -10.81
CA ASP A 55 4.51 -13.08 -11.96
C ASP A 55 4.54 -12.30 -13.29
N ARG A 56 3.82 -11.17 -13.35
CA ARG A 56 3.71 -10.35 -14.56
C ARG A 56 3.59 -8.87 -14.24
N LEU A 57 4.31 -8.05 -15.02
CA LEU A 57 4.17 -6.59 -14.99
C LEU A 57 3.38 -6.07 -16.18
N SER A 58 2.59 -5.02 -15.97
CA SER A 58 1.88 -4.29 -17.02
C SER A 58 1.84 -2.79 -16.71
N ILE A 59 2.19 -1.95 -17.67
CA ILE A 59 1.99 -0.50 -17.55
C ILE A 59 0.55 -0.20 -17.93
N ILE A 60 -0.26 0.23 -16.97
CA ILE A 60 -1.68 0.52 -17.13
C ILE A 60 -1.91 1.89 -17.78
N GLY A 61 -1.07 2.86 -17.44
CA GLY A 61 -1.21 4.22 -17.97
C GLY A 61 -0.04 5.11 -17.61
N THR A 62 0.07 6.22 -18.34
CA THR A 62 1.04 7.28 -18.12
C THR A 62 0.30 8.61 -17.98
N TYR A 63 0.59 9.36 -16.93
CA TYR A 63 -0.15 10.56 -16.57
C TYR A 63 0.85 11.69 -16.26
N PRO A 64 0.89 12.77 -17.06
CA PRO A 64 1.67 13.95 -16.73
C PRO A 64 0.89 14.88 -15.79
N ALA A 65 1.52 15.37 -14.71
CA ALA A 65 0.97 16.45 -13.90
C ALA A 65 2.06 17.18 -13.09
N ALA A 66 1.92 18.49 -12.92
CA ALA A 66 2.78 19.33 -12.06
C ALA A 66 4.31 19.18 -12.32
N GLY A 67 4.72 18.97 -13.58
CA GLY A 67 6.13 18.76 -13.94
C GLY A 67 6.65 17.33 -13.69
N GLU A 68 5.79 16.45 -13.20
CA GLU A 68 6.07 15.03 -12.98
C GLU A 68 5.35 14.17 -14.02
N ARG A 69 5.88 12.98 -14.24
CA ARG A 69 5.25 11.93 -15.03
C ARG A 69 5.04 10.70 -14.15
N PHE A 70 3.80 10.28 -14.05
CA PHE A 70 3.37 9.12 -13.28
C PHE A 70 3.13 7.94 -14.20
N TYR A 71 3.72 6.79 -13.89
CA TYR A 71 3.46 5.53 -14.56
C TYR A 71 2.74 4.60 -13.58
N LEU A 72 1.47 4.31 -13.85
CA LEU A 72 0.72 3.32 -13.09
C LEU A 72 1.10 1.93 -13.60
N VAL A 73 1.73 1.13 -12.75
CA VAL A 73 2.18 -0.23 -13.09
C VAL A 73 1.40 -1.21 -12.25
N ARG A 74 0.83 -2.22 -12.90
CA ARG A 74 0.19 -3.38 -12.27
C ARG A 74 1.18 -4.53 -12.22
N GLY A 75 1.25 -5.18 -11.08
CA GLY A 75 1.87 -6.48 -10.87
C GLY A 75 0.77 -7.51 -10.63
N ASP A 76 0.75 -8.56 -11.45
CA ASP A 76 -0.13 -9.71 -11.26
C ASP A 76 0.66 -10.76 -10.45
N GLY A 77 0.10 -11.30 -9.36
CA GLY A 77 0.78 -12.32 -8.55
C GLY A 77 -0.05 -13.01 -7.48
N GLY A 78 0.14 -14.31 -7.31
CA GLY A 78 -0.40 -15.13 -6.19
C GLY A 78 -1.92 -15.37 -6.17
N SER A 79 -2.36 -16.48 -5.56
CA SER A 79 -3.78 -16.82 -5.38
C SER A 79 -4.51 -15.84 -4.46
N ASP A 80 -3.79 -15.23 -3.53
CA ASP A 80 -4.37 -14.46 -2.43
C ASP A 80 -4.63 -13.00 -2.82
N CYS A 81 -3.98 -12.49 -3.87
CA CYS A 81 -4.14 -11.11 -4.29
C CYS A 81 -3.78 -10.91 -5.77
N PRO A 82 -4.69 -11.18 -6.72
CA PRO A 82 -4.35 -11.32 -8.14
C PRO A 82 -3.80 -10.06 -8.81
N ALA A 83 -3.93 -8.87 -8.18
CA ALA A 83 -3.35 -7.64 -8.70
C ALA A 83 -2.89 -6.68 -7.59
N ARG A 84 -1.66 -6.18 -7.74
CA ARG A 84 -1.03 -5.11 -6.95
C ARG A 84 -0.60 -3.98 -7.86
N TYR A 85 -0.43 -2.78 -7.32
CA TYR A 85 -0.06 -1.61 -8.10
C TYR A 85 1.06 -0.84 -7.45
N VAL A 86 1.89 -0.21 -8.28
CA VAL A 86 2.86 0.79 -7.88
C VAL A 86 2.75 1.97 -8.83
N VAL A 87 3.06 3.16 -8.33
CA VAL A 87 3.24 4.34 -9.19
C VAL A 87 4.72 4.61 -9.28
N ILE A 88 5.26 4.64 -10.48
CA ILE A 88 6.62 5.12 -10.70
C ILE A 88 6.54 6.59 -11.06
N VAL A 89 7.27 7.42 -10.34
CA VAL A 89 7.30 8.87 -10.54
C VAL A 89 8.62 9.25 -11.18
N SER A 90 8.56 9.94 -12.31
CA SER A 90 9.72 10.53 -12.98
C SER A 90 9.58 12.04 -13.02
N ARG A 91 10.61 12.74 -12.55
CA ARG A 91 10.75 14.20 -12.62
C ARG A 91 11.85 14.51 -13.61
N GLY A 92 11.53 14.88 -14.85
CA GLY A 92 12.53 15.29 -15.84
C GLY A 92 13.78 14.39 -15.90
N ASP A 93 14.90 14.95 -15.45
CA ASP A 93 16.25 14.34 -15.37
C ASP A 93 16.53 13.54 -14.09
N GLY A 94 15.61 13.55 -13.13
CA GLY A 94 15.67 12.76 -11.91
C GLY A 94 15.45 11.26 -12.15
N ASN A 95 16.04 10.45 -11.28
CA ASN A 95 15.82 9.00 -11.30
C ASN A 95 14.35 8.69 -11.03
N PRO A 96 13.71 7.82 -11.84
CA PRO A 96 12.37 7.35 -11.55
C PRO A 96 12.35 6.56 -10.24
N HIS A 97 11.38 6.85 -9.37
CA HIS A 97 11.23 6.20 -8.07
C HIS A 97 9.85 5.55 -7.95
N PRO A 98 9.76 4.25 -7.62
CA PRO A 98 8.50 3.59 -7.34
C PRO A 98 7.98 3.95 -5.95
N THR A 99 6.66 4.10 -5.82
CA THR A 99 5.98 4.12 -4.52
C THR A 99 5.96 2.73 -3.89
N GLU A 100 5.60 2.64 -2.61
CA GLU A 100 5.20 1.36 -2.02
C GLU A 100 4.02 0.73 -2.80
N PRO A 101 3.94 -0.62 -2.84
CA PRO A 101 2.80 -1.32 -3.41
C PRO A 101 1.48 -0.96 -2.72
N PHE A 102 0.43 -0.75 -3.52
CA PHE A 102 -0.91 -0.42 -3.05
C PHE A 102 -1.99 -1.18 -3.85
N GLY A 103 -3.24 -1.05 -3.40
CA GLY A 103 -4.42 -1.55 -4.11
C GLY A 103 -5.24 -2.57 -3.32
N THR A 104 -6.31 -3.05 -3.96
CA THR A 104 -7.41 -3.83 -3.36
C THR A 104 -7.48 -5.28 -3.83
N CYS A 105 -6.40 -5.82 -4.40
CA CYS A 105 -6.40 -7.13 -5.08
C CYS A 105 -7.28 -7.21 -6.33
N SER A 106 -7.83 -6.09 -6.80
CA SER A 106 -8.61 -6.02 -8.05
C SER A 106 -7.74 -5.63 -9.24
N ALA A 107 -7.95 -6.28 -10.38
CA ALA A 107 -7.31 -5.93 -11.64
C ALA A 107 -7.89 -4.65 -12.29
N ASP A 108 -8.96 -4.10 -11.72
CA ASP A 108 -9.65 -2.91 -12.23
C ASP A 108 -9.19 -1.64 -11.49
N ALA A 109 -8.13 -1.02 -12.02
CA ALA A 109 -7.70 0.31 -11.61
C ALA A 109 -7.94 1.35 -12.71
N ARG A 110 -8.41 2.53 -12.33
CA ARG A 110 -8.56 3.69 -13.21
C ARG A 110 -7.87 4.88 -12.57
N ALA A 111 -6.97 5.52 -13.31
CA ALA A 111 -6.28 6.69 -12.83
C ALA A 111 -6.65 7.96 -13.61
N THR A 112 -6.62 9.09 -12.90
CA THR A 112 -6.95 10.41 -13.41
C THR A 112 -6.13 11.47 -12.68
N ILE A 113 -6.01 12.67 -13.24
CA ILE A 113 -5.35 13.81 -12.60
C ILE A 113 -6.43 14.72 -12.02
N VAL A 114 -6.37 14.98 -10.72
CA VAL A 114 -7.30 15.87 -10.00
C VAL A 114 -6.50 16.87 -9.19
N GLY A 115 -6.70 18.17 -9.44
CA GLY A 115 -5.97 19.22 -8.72
C GLY A 115 -4.44 19.11 -8.88
N GLY A 116 -3.97 18.64 -10.05
CA GLY A 116 -2.54 18.45 -10.32
C GLY A 116 -1.92 17.20 -9.69
N ARG A 117 -2.71 16.34 -9.02
CA ARG A 117 -2.23 15.11 -8.38
C ARG A 117 -2.80 13.88 -9.07
N LEU A 118 -2.02 12.81 -9.11
CA LEU A 118 -2.52 11.51 -9.55
C LEU A 118 -3.53 10.97 -8.54
N GLN A 119 -4.69 10.57 -9.02
CA GLN A 119 -5.69 9.84 -8.26
C GLN A 119 -6.00 8.50 -8.95
N VAL A 120 -6.01 7.41 -8.18
CA VAL A 120 -6.32 6.06 -8.65
C VAL A 120 -7.57 5.56 -7.94
N THR A 121 -8.56 5.11 -8.71
CA THR A 121 -9.79 4.50 -8.21
C THR A 121 -9.79 3.02 -8.58
N MET A 122 -10.14 2.16 -7.62
CA MET A 122 -10.12 0.72 -7.79
C MET A 122 -11.43 0.11 -7.27
N THR A 123 -11.91 -0.94 -7.93
CA THR A 123 -12.97 -1.78 -7.36
C THR A 123 -12.38 -2.63 -6.23
N GLY A 124 -13.20 -3.02 -5.25
CA GLY A 124 -12.74 -3.98 -4.24
C GLY A 124 -12.82 -5.41 -4.77
N ALA A 125 -11.87 -6.27 -4.39
CA ALA A 125 -11.97 -7.70 -4.65
C ALA A 125 -13.00 -8.37 -3.71
N ALA A 126 -13.70 -9.41 -4.18
CA ALA A 126 -14.56 -10.27 -3.38
C ALA A 126 -15.59 -9.53 -2.47
N GLY A 127 -16.21 -8.47 -2.98
CA GLY A 127 -17.22 -7.69 -2.24
C GLY A 127 -16.66 -6.60 -1.34
N ALA A 128 -15.35 -6.37 -1.32
CA ALA A 128 -14.74 -5.22 -0.65
C ALA A 128 -15.22 -3.89 -1.29
N PRO A 129 -15.28 -2.80 -0.50
CA PRO A 129 -15.65 -1.49 -1.04
C PRO A 129 -14.62 -1.00 -2.06
N ALA A 130 -15.09 -0.23 -3.04
CA ALA A 130 -14.20 0.50 -3.94
C ALA A 130 -13.31 1.47 -3.15
N ALA A 131 -12.04 1.54 -3.53
CA ALA A 131 -11.03 2.37 -2.89
C ALA A 131 -10.57 3.49 -3.84
N ARG A 132 -10.22 4.64 -3.27
CA ARG A 132 -9.62 5.76 -3.98
C ARG A 132 -8.31 6.13 -3.30
N PHE A 133 -7.23 6.18 -4.06
CA PHE A 133 -5.91 6.59 -3.62
C PHE A 133 -5.49 7.88 -4.32
N ALA A 134 -4.73 8.74 -3.67
CA ALA A 134 -4.08 9.88 -4.30
C ALA A 134 -2.59 9.94 -3.95
N TYR A 135 -1.83 10.41 -4.92
CA TYR A 135 -0.40 10.62 -4.76
C TYR A 135 -0.14 11.88 -3.94
N ALA A 136 0.62 11.73 -2.85
CA ALA A 136 1.10 12.80 -2.01
C ALA A 136 2.44 12.46 -1.39
N ASP A 137 3.36 13.42 -1.38
CA ASP A 137 4.59 13.35 -0.58
C ASP A 137 5.41 12.07 -0.83
N GLY A 138 5.51 11.65 -2.09
CA GLY A 138 6.26 10.44 -2.46
C GLY A 138 5.49 9.12 -2.35
N ALA A 139 4.24 9.13 -1.87
CA ALA A 139 3.48 7.92 -1.58
C ALA A 139 2.03 7.97 -2.10
N MET A 140 1.39 6.79 -2.15
CA MET A 140 -0.03 6.65 -2.48
C MET A 140 -0.85 6.58 -1.18
N HIS A 141 -1.72 7.56 -0.98
CA HIS A 141 -2.55 7.70 0.22
C HIS A 141 -3.99 7.33 -0.08
N LEU A 142 -4.60 6.53 0.78
CA LEU A 142 -6.02 6.21 0.66
C LEU A 142 -6.87 7.44 1.03
N LEU A 143 -7.68 7.93 0.10
CA LEU A 143 -8.58 9.07 0.31
C LEU A 143 -9.94 8.69 0.89
N ALA A 144 -10.48 7.54 0.45
CA ALA A 144 -11.71 6.94 1.00
C ALA A 144 -11.97 5.59 0.34
N GLY A 145 -12.35 4.59 1.15
CA GLY A 145 -13.16 3.46 0.68
C GLY A 145 -14.63 3.84 0.83
N ARG A 146 -15.43 3.82 -0.24
CA ARG A 146 -16.85 4.19 -0.13
C ARG A 146 -17.57 3.10 0.67
N ARG A 147 -17.70 3.27 1.99
CA ARG A 147 -18.71 2.53 2.77
C ARG A 147 -20.07 2.90 2.18
N GLY A 148 -20.89 1.89 1.87
CA GLY A 148 -22.30 2.12 1.61
C GLY A 148 -22.89 2.92 2.77
N GLY A 149 -23.40 4.11 2.48
CA GLY A 149 -24.24 4.91 3.38
C GLY A 149 -23.55 5.58 4.57
N ARG A 150 -22.82 6.69 4.33
CA ARG A 150 -23.04 7.98 5.02
C ARG A 150 -22.02 9.02 4.54
N SER A 151 -22.54 10.10 3.95
CA SER A 151 -21.81 11.33 3.71
C SER A 151 -21.47 11.96 5.06
N ILE A 152 -20.20 12.29 5.29
CA ILE A 152 -19.85 13.36 6.22
C ILE A 152 -19.06 14.38 5.41
N ALA A 153 -19.69 15.55 5.26
CA ALA A 153 -19.08 16.72 4.68
C ALA A 153 -18.01 17.30 5.62
N ALA A 154 -17.01 17.93 5.00
CA ALA A 154 -16.10 18.93 5.57
C ALA A 154 -15.10 18.49 6.67
N ALA A 155 -13.83 18.43 6.23
CA ALA A 155 -12.69 19.14 6.81
C ALA A 155 -12.54 19.17 8.35
N ARG A 156 -11.67 18.26 8.83
CA ARG A 156 -10.50 18.67 9.62
C ARG A 156 -9.36 17.72 9.28
N ALA A 157 -8.27 18.27 8.77
CA ALA A 157 -7.00 17.56 8.74
C ALA A 157 -6.60 17.32 10.20
N VAL A 158 -6.82 16.09 10.66
CA VAL A 158 -6.16 15.57 11.85
C VAL A 158 -4.85 14.96 11.34
N PRO A 159 -3.69 15.32 11.90
CA PRO A 159 -2.49 14.52 11.68
C PRO A 159 -2.75 13.19 12.41
N VAL A 160 -3.27 12.21 11.69
CA VAL A 160 -3.24 10.84 12.18
C VAL A 160 -1.92 10.31 11.67
N ASP A 161 -0.91 10.30 12.55
CA ASP A 161 0.20 9.36 12.46
C ASP A 161 -0.40 7.95 12.55
N THR A 162 -1.07 7.50 11.48
CA THR A 162 -1.40 6.09 11.34
C THR A 162 -0.06 5.38 11.25
N PRO A 163 0.31 4.53 12.21
CA PRO A 163 1.61 3.85 12.19
C PRO A 163 1.70 3.04 10.90
N VAL A 164 2.47 3.56 9.94
CA VAL A 164 2.84 2.81 8.74
C VAL A 164 3.84 1.76 9.21
N CYS A 165 3.51 0.47 9.06
CA CYS A 165 4.48 -0.59 9.34
C CYS A 165 5.67 -0.46 8.38
N ARG A 166 6.70 0.26 8.83
CA ARG A 166 7.96 0.38 8.10
C ARG A 166 8.69 -0.96 8.14
N SER A 167 9.02 -1.48 6.96
CA SER A 167 9.83 -2.70 6.87
C SER A 167 11.26 -2.42 7.38
N ALA A 168 11.85 -3.38 8.10
CA ALA A 168 13.23 -3.28 8.53
C ALA A 168 14.23 -3.16 7.36
N ALA A 169 13.86 -3.66 6.18
CA ALA A 169 14.71 -3.63 4.97
C ALA A 169 15.08 -2.20 4.51
N GLY A 170 14.30 -1.18 4.91
CA GLY A 170 14.58 0.23 4.59
C GLY A 170 15.33 1.00 5.67
N VAL A 171 15.72 0.36 6.78
CA VAL A 171 16.32 0.99 7.95
C VAL A 171 17.71 0.40 8.19
N GLY A 172 18.72 1.23 8.42
CA GLY A 172 20.08 0.73 8.70
C GLY A 172 20.15 -0.07 10.01
N ALA A 173 21.07 -1.04 10.12
CA ALA A 173 21.17 -1.91 11.30
C ALA A 173 21.37 -1.14 12.61
N ASP A 174 22.14 -0.04 12.58
CA ASP A 174 22.36 0.82 13.75
C ASP A 174 21.09 1.58 14.16
N GLU A 175 20.31 2.05 13.18
CA GLU A 175 19.02 2.72 13.43
C GLU A 175 17.97 1.73 13.93
N GLN A 176 17.98 0.48 13.44
CA GLN A 176 17.14 -0.60 13.98
C GLN A 176 17.47 -0.88 15.44
N ALA A 177 18.75 -1.06 15.76
CA ALA A 177 19.21 -1.31 17.13
C ALA A 177 18.86 -0.14 18.06
N ALA A 178 19.07 1.10 17.62
CA ALA A 178 18.73 2.29 18.38
C ALA A 178 17.21 2.41 18.64
N THR A 179 16.38 2.11 17.64
CA THR A 179 14.91 2.12 17.79
C THR A 179 14.43 1.06 18.78
N ILE A 180 15.03 -0.14 18.73
CA ILE A 180 14.70 -1.23 19.67
C ILE A 180 15.13 -0.86 21.09
N ALA A 181 16.32 -0.27 21.26
CA ALA A 181 16.80 0.20 22.55
C ALA A 181 15.93 1.33 23.12
N ASP A 182 15.54 2.30 22.28
CA ASP A 182 14.61 3.36 22.67
C ASP A 182 13.28 2.76 23.11
N PHE A 183 12.70 1.84 22.33
CA PHE A 183 11.47 1.15 22.71
C PHE A 183 11.60 0.46 24.08
N GLN A 184 12.70 -0.28 24.32
CA GLN A 184 12.91 -0.93 25.61
C GLN A 184 13.01 0.05 26.78
N GLN A 185 13.49 1.27 26.54
CA GLN A 185 13.62 2.30 27.57
C GLN A 185 12.32 3.08 27.75
N SER A 186 11.67 3.47 26.66
CA SER A 186 10.50 4.35 26.62
C SER A 186 9.17 3.61 26.79
N TYR A 187 9.14 2.27 26.65
CA TYR A 187 7.92 1.49 26.83
C TYR A 187 7.35 1.69 28.25
N PRO A 188 6.12 2.22 28.41
CA PRO A 188 5.61 2.66 29.71
C PRO A 188 5.66 1.58 30.77
N GLU A 189 6.22 1.88 31.94
CA GLU A 189 6.32 0.90 33.03
C GLU A 189 4.96 0.34 33.45
N GLN A 190 3.91 1.18 33.40
CA GLN A 190 2.55 0.76 33.72
C GLN A 190 2.03 -0.35 32.80
N TYR A 191 2.59 -0.51 31.61
CA TYR A 191 2.22 -1.54 30.63
C TYR A 191 3.03 -2.83 30.81
N ARG A 192 4.12 -2.79 31.59
CA ARG A 192 4.99 -3.96 31.85
C ARG A 192 4.44 -4.90 32.92
N LYS A 193 3.45 -4.46 33.71
CA LYS A 193 2.83 -5.26 34.79
C LYS A 193 1.31 -5.25 34.66
N ILE A 194 0.69 -6.42 34.77
CA ILE A 194 -0.77 -6.58 34.67
C ILE A 194 -1.50 -5.72 35.74
N SER A 195 -0.94 -5.65 36.95
CA SER A 195 -1.55 -4.92 38.08
C SER A 195 -1.56 -3.39 37.92
N SER A 196 -0.58 -2.81 37.23
CA SER A 196 -0.58 -1.38 36.87
C SER A 196 -1.45 -1.13 35.64
N LEU A 197 -1.43 -2.03 34.66
CA LEU A 197 -2.20 -1.89 33.43
C LEU A 197 -3.72 -1.88 33.68
N ASN A 198 -4.21 -2.68 34.63
CA ASN A 198 -5.64 -2.67 34.98
C ASN A 198 -6.13 -1.31 35.52
N ARG A 199 -5.22 -0.51 36.09
CA ARG A 199 -5.49 0.84 36.59
C ARG A 199 -5.27 1.92 35.55
N ALA A 200 -4.51 1.62 34.49
CA ALA A 200 -4.29 2.55 33.39
C ALA A 200 -5.57 2.73 32.58
N ASP A 201 -5.89 3.98 32.27
CA ASP A 201 -6.92 4.32 31.31
C ASP A 201 -6.27 4.50 29.94
N ILE A 202 -6.65 3.66 28.98
CA ILE A 202 -6.10 3.65 27.63
C ILE A 202 -7.29 3.87 26.70
N SER A 203 -7.27 4.97 25.94
CA SER A 203 -8.33 5.21 24.98
C SER A 203 -8.30 4.16 23.87
N PRO A 204 -9.44 3.85 23.20
CA PRO A 204 -9.45 2.91 22.08
C PRO A 204 -8.48 3.28 20.95
N ALA A 205 -8.30 4.58 20.70
CA ALA A 205 -7.37 5.08 19.67
C ALA A 205 -5.92 4.84 20.07
N ASP A 206 -5.56 5.10 21.33
CA ASP A 206 -4.20 4.87 21.84
C ASP A 206 -3.88 3.38 21.87
N LEU A 207 -4.85 2.55 22.27
CA LEU A 207 -4.70 1.09 22.26
C LEU A 207 -4.47 0.59 20.83
N GLN A 208 -5.22 1.11 19.85
CA GLN A 208 -5.04 0.74 18.46
C GLN A 208 -3.65 1.11 17.95
N SER A 209 -3.21 2.36 18.16
CA SER A 209 -1.88 2.83 17.75
C SER A 209 -0.77 1.99 18.40
N LEU A 210 -0.87 1.76 19.72
CA LEU A 210 0.09 0.95 20.48
C LEU A 210 0.20 -0.47 19.94
N VAL A 211 -0.93 -1.15 19.77
CA VAL A 211 -0.97 -2.56 19.35
C VAL A 211 -0.47 -2.75 17.93
N VAL A 212 -0.83 -1.84 17.01
CA VAL A 212 -0.31 -1.87 15.63
C VAL A 212 1.19 -1.56 15.61
N GLY A 213 1.65 -0.55 16.36
CA GLY A 213 3.07 -0.22 16.46
C GLY A 213 3.91 -1.38 17.00
N LEU A 214 3.42 -2.07 18.03
CA LEU A 214 4.06 -3.28 18.56
C LEU A 214 4.14 -4.39 17.51
N ALA A 215 3.05 -4.63 16.77
CA ALA A 215 3.04 -5.63 15.70
C ALA A 215 4.05 -5.29 14.59
N CYS A 216 4.12 -4.02 14.16
CA CYS A 216 5.09 -3.58 13.16
C CYS A 216 6.53 -3.76 13.67
N LEU A 217 6.83 -3.27 14.88
CA LEU A 217 8.18 -3.32 15.44
C LEU A 217 8.64 -4.76 15.67
N ALA A 218 7.75 -5.66 16.07
CA ALA A 218 8.06 -7.08 16.26
C ALA A 218 8.54 -7.78 14.97
N THR A 219 8.35 -7.18 13.78
CA THR A 219 8.90 -7.72 12.52
C THR A 219 10.38 -7.41 12.32
N TRP A 220 10.96 -6.51 13.12
CA TRP A 220 12.34 -6.07 12.95
C TRP A 220 13.34 -7.09 13.51
N PRO A 221 14.50 -7.30 12.86
CA PRO A 221 15.62 -8.05 13.40
C PRO A 221 16.00 -7.60 14.82
N GLY A 222 16.04 -8.56 15.76
CA GLY A 222 16.33 -8.31 17.17
C GLY A 222 15.10 -7.96 18.01
N ALA A 223 14.00 -7.48 17.42
CA ALA A 223 12.79 -7.12 18.14
C ALA A 223 11.85 -8.30 18.40
N GLN A 224 12.03 -9.43 17.71
CA GLN A 224 11.08 -10.53 17.66
C GLN A 224 10.79 -11.18 19.02
N GLU A 225 11.76 -11.18 19.94
CA GLU A 225 11.57 -11.71 21.30
C GLU A 225 11.25 -10.61 22.31
N ILE A 226 11.88 -9.44 22.16
CA ILE A 226 11.78 -8.33 23.09
C ILE A 226 10.37 -7.75 23.08
N VAL A 227 9.81 -7.49 21.89
CA VAL A 227 8.51 -6.82 21.75
C VAL A 227 7.37 -7.70 22.29
N PRO A 228 7.21 -8.98 21.90
CA PRO A 228 6.17 -9.83 22.47
C PRO A 228 6.31 -10.02 23.98
N THR A 229 7.54 -10.11 24.50
CA THR A 229 7.79 -10.24 25.94
C THR A 229 7.27 -9.03 26.71
N LEU A 230 7.60 -7.82 26.26
CA LEU A 230 7.13 -6.58 26.90
C LEU A 230 5.63 -6.35 26.69
N ALA A 231 5.06 -6.81 25.57
CA ALA A 231 3.64 -6.68 25.27
C ALA A 231 2.75 -7.70 26.00
N THR A 232 3.30 -8.84 26.45
CA THR A 232 2.49 -9.92 27.07
C THR A 232 1.55 -9.46 28.19
N PRO A 233 1.95 -8.59 29.14
CA PRO A 233 1.05 -8.10 30.17
C PRO A 233 -0.19 -7.34 29.63
N LEU A 234 -0.05 -6.62 28.51
CA LEU A 234 -1.17 -5.95 27.84
C LEU A 234 -2.20 -6.96 27.33
N PHE A 235 -1.73 -7.98 26.60
CA PHE A 235 -2.61 -9.01 26.02
C PHE A 235 -3.16 -9.98 27.06
N ALA A 236 -2.45 -10.21 28.17
CA ALA A 236 -2.92 -11.03 29.28
C ALA A 236 -3.87 -10.28 30.24
N SER A 237 -4.08 -8.98 30.04
CA SER A 237 -4.97 -8.20 30.92
C SER A 237 -6.44 -8.55 30.70
N LYS A 238 -7.16 -8.72 31.82
CA LYS A 238 -8.62 -8.88 31.80
C LYS A 238 -9.36 -7.66 31.25
N ARG A 239 -8.82 -6.44 31.45
CA ARG A 239 -9.46 -5.18 31.04
C ARG A 239 -9.22 -4.86 29.58
N HIS A 240 -7.97 -5.00 29.12
CA HIS A 240 -7.54 -4.49 27.81
C HIS A 240 -7.20 -5.60 26.80
N GLY A 241 -6.97 -6.83 27.25
CA GLY A 241 -6.48 -7.92 26.39
C GLY A 241 -7.41 -8.27 25.23
N ALA A 242 -8.72 -8.42 25.50
CA ALA A 242 -9.70 -8.71 24.46
C ALA A 242 -9.78 -7.59 23.39
N ALA A 243 -9.71 -6.33 23.82
CA ALA A 243 -9.69 -5.19 22.90
C ALA A 243 -8.39 -5.14 22.09
N ALA A 244 -7.25 -5.50 22.67
CA ALA A 244 -5.97 -5.59 21.98
C ALA A 244 -6.00 -6.67 20.88
N PHE A 245 -6.47 -7.88 21.18
CA PHE A 245 -6.65 -8.93 20.16
C PHE A 245 -7.63 -8.52 19.07
N ASN A 246 -8.79 -7.98 19.43
CA ASN A 246 -9.78 -7.51 18.46
C ASN A 246 -9.22 -6.41 17.53
N THR A 247 -8.32 -5.57 18.03
CA THR A 247 -7.62 -4.57 17.21
C THR A 247 -6.74 -5.25 16.15
N LEU A 248 -5.92 -6.23 16.55
CA LEU A 248 -5.09 -6.99 15.60
C LEU A 248 -5.94 -7.70 14.55
N ASP A 249 -7.02 -8.35 14.97
CA ASP A 249 -7.94 -9.04 14.06
C ASP A 249 -8.57 -8.07 13.07
N THR A 250 -9.08 -6.93 13.55
CA THR A 250 -9.68 -5.89 12.70
C THR A 250 -8.71 -5.41 11.64
N VAL A 251 -7.46 -5.09 12.03
CA VAL A 251 -6.43 -4.63 11.08
C VAL A 251 -6.02 -5.75 10.13
N SER A 252 -5.93 -6.99 10.60
CA SER A 252 -5.55 -8.14 9.78
C SER A 252 -6.55 -8.48 8.67
N LEU A 253 -7.83 -8.15 8.89
CA LEU A 253 -8.94 -8.38 7.96
C LEU A 253 -9.26 -7.16 7.10
N ASP A 254 -8.78 -5.98 7.49
CA ASP A 254 -9.04 -4.75 6.76
C ASP A 254 -8.40 -4.77 5.37
N GLY A 255 -9.22 -4.75 4.33
CA GLY A 255 -8.76 -4.72 2.93
C GLY A 255 -8.04 -3.43 2.53
N LEU A 256 -8.15 -2.38 3.36
CA LEU A 256 -7.54 -1.07 3.13
C LEU A 256 -6.16 -0.94 3.77
N SER A 257 -5.83 -1.82 4.72
CA SER A 257 -4.54 -1.88 5.40
C SER A 257 -3.46 -2.50 4.50
N GLY A 258 -2.23 -1.95 4.56
CA GLY A 258 -1.09 -2.46 3.77
C GLY A 258 -0.76 -3.92 4.08
N VAL A 259 -0.28 -4.68 3.08
CA VAL A 259 -0.04 -6.14 3.22
C VAL A 259 0.92 -6.46 4.36
N ASN A 260 2.01 -5.72 4.45
CA ASN A 260 3.01 -5.89 5.50
C ASN A 260 2.40 -5.66 6.89
N MET A 261 1.53 -4.66 7.02
CA MET A 261 0.81 -4.41 8.26
C MET A 261 -0.13 -5.56 8.61
N ARG A 262 -0.91 -6.05 7.66
CA ARG A 262 -1.82 -7.18 7.89
C ARG A 262 -1.05 -8.45 8.27
N ALA A 263 0.04 -8.74 7.57
CA ALA A 263 0.91 -9.87 7.87
C ALA A 263 1.54 -9.74 9.26
N ALA A 264 2.07 -8.56 9.60
CA ALA A 264 2.63 -8.25 10.91
C ALA A 264 1.59 -8.45 12.03
N THR A 265 0.38 -7.92 11.87
CA THR A 265 -0.68 -8.07 12.88
C THR A 265 -1.14 -9.51 13.05
N ARG A 266 -1.19 -10.32 11.98
CA ARG A 266 -1.52 -11.76 12.08
C ARG A 266 -0.44 -12.55 12.82
N LEU A 267 0.82 -12.37 12.42
CA LEU A 267 1.96 -13.02 13.05
C LEU A 267 2.06 -12.66 14.52
N PHE A 268 1.97 -11.36 14.83
CA PHE A 268 2.02 -10.88 16.20
C PHE A 268 0.82 -11.36 17.02
N GLY A 269 -0.39 -11.36 16.47
CA GLY A 269 -1.59 -11.90 17.13
C GLY A 269 -1.47 -13.38 17.47
N ALA A 270 -0.92 -14.19 16.56
CA ALA A 270 -0.67 -15.61 16.78
C ALA A 270 0.37 -15.82 17.90
N GLU A 271 1.47 -15.08 17.88
CA GLU A 271 2.51 -15.14 18.90
C GLU A 271 1.97 -14.73 20.28
N MET A 272 1.20 -13.64 20.35
CA MET A 272 0.61 -13.19 21.60
C MET A 272 -0.41 -14.19 22.15
N SER A 273 -1.21 -14.82 21.28
CA SER A 273 -2.15 -15.87 21.68
C SER A 273 -1.40 -17.07 22.28
N TYR A 274 -0.30 -17.50 21.64
CA TYR A 274 0.55 -18.57 22.15
C TYR A 274 1.16 -18.24 23.52
N ARG A 275 1.72 -17.04 23.69
CA ARG A 275 2.31 -16.59 24.97
C ARG A 275 1.30 -16.47 26.10
N VAL A 276 0.13 -15.92 25.82
CA VAL A 276 -0.94 -15.78 26.82
C VAL A 276 -1.45 -17.17 27.22
N ALA A 277 -1.65 -18.08 26.28
CA ALA A 277 -2.08 -19.45 26.57
C ALA A 277 -1.05 -20.23 27.42
N ARG A 278 0.25 -20.11 27.13
CA ARG A 278 1.32 -20.76 27.92
C ARG A 278 1.44 -20.24 29.35
N ARG A 279 0.93 -19.05 29.65
CA ARG A 279 1.02 -18.45 30.99
C ARG A 279 0.09 -19.13 32.00
N GLY A 280 -0.86 -19.95 31.54
CA GLY A 280 -1.86 -20.62 32.38
C GLY A 280 -2.87 -19.64 32.99
N PRO A 281 -4.02 -20.14 33.50
CA PRO A 281 -4.91 -19.31 34.31
C PRO A 281 -4.20 -18.96 35.63
N LEU A 282 -4.08 -17.66 35.91
CA LEU A 282 -3.76 -17.14 37.25
C LEU A 282 -4.97 -17.27 38.17
#